data_AF-A0A7X8ZRA8-F1
#
_entry.id   AF-A0A7X8ZRA8-F1
#
_cell.length_a   1.000
_cell.length_b   1.000
_cell.length_c   1.000
_cell.angle_alpha   90.00
_cell.angle_beta   90.00
_cell.angle_gamma   90.00
#
_symmetry.space_group_name_H-M   'P 1'
#
loop_
_entity.id
_entity.type
_entity.pdbx_description
1 polymer ?
#
loop_
_entity_poly.entity_id
_entity_poly.type
_entity_poly.pdbx_seq_one_letter_code
_entity_poly.pdbx_strand_id
1 'polypeptide(L)' 'NTPRQNFICYAMENPEFANLIDSTWALIAHEKIANQDPDKAFFSTQMLQRYPKVEDRIDYFKSLI' A
#
# COMPACT_ATOMS: atom_id res chain seq x y z
N ASN A 1 -22.86 -18.19 -19.80
CA ASN A 1 -21.39 -18.02 -19.74
C ASN A 1 -20.97 -17.19 -18.54
N THR A 2 -21.42 -17.53 -17.33
CA THR A 2 -20.91 -16.92 -16.10
C THR A 2 -20.13 -18.00 -15.36
N PRO A 3 -18.84 -17.80 -15.05
CA PRO A 3 -18.05 -18.82 -14.36
C PRO A 3 -18.72 -19.18 -13.02
N ARG A 4 -18.82 -20.48 -12.71
CA ARG A 4 -19.31 -20.96 -11.40
C ARG A 4 -18.21 -20.96 -10.32
N GLN A 5 -16.99 -20.55 -10.69
CA GLN A 5 -15.87 -20.49 -9.76
C GLN A 5 -15.91 -19.18 -8.99
N ASN A 6 -15.83 -19.28 -7.66
CA ASN A 6 -15.67 -18.14 -6.79
C ASN A 6 -14.23 -17.62 -6.88
N PHE A 7 -14.08 -16.31 -7.09
CA PHE A 7 -12.79 -15.62 -7.01
C PHE A 7 -12.55 -15.07 -5.59
N ILE A 8 -12.75 -15.91 -4.58
CA ILE A 8 -12.56 -15.55 -3.18
C ILE A 8 -11.23 -16.16 -2.71
N CYS A 9 -10.35 -15.31 -2.18
CA CYS A 9 -9.10 -15.74 -1.56
C CYS A 9 -9.26 -15.75 -0.04
N TYR A 10 -9.63 -16.89 0.54
CA TYR A 10 -9.81 -17.01 2.00
C TYR A 10 -8.52 -16.72 2.79
N ALA A 11 -7.34 -16.84 2.17
CA ALA A 11 -6.08 -16.46 2.81
C ALA A 11 -6.06 -14.97 3.19
N MET A 12 -6.79 -14.09 2.50
CA MET A 12 -6.87 -12.67 2.86
C MET A 12 -7.54 -12.42 4.21
N GLU A 13 -8.28 -13.40 4.75
CA GLU A 13 -8.90 -13.31 6.08
C GLU A 13 -7.92 -13.68 7.21
N ASN A 14 -6.77 -14.29 6.90
CA ASN A 14 -5.78 -14.65 7.90
C ASN A 14 -5.00 -13.39 8.36
N PRO A 15 -5.04 -13.02 9.66
CA PRO A 15 -4.35 -11.85 10.19
C PRO A 15 -2.83 -11.83 9.95
N GLU A 16 -2.20 -12.99 9.76
CA GLU A 16 -0.77 -13.09 9.43
C GLU A 16 -0.42 -12.38 8.13
N PHE A 17 -1.38 -12.23 7.21
CA PHE A 17 -1.20 -11.53 5.93
C PHE A 17 -1.70 -10.08 5.93
N ALA A 18 -2.12 -9.54 7.08
CA ALA A 18 -2.61 -8.16 7.17
C ALA A 18 -1.56 -7.14 6.68
N ASN A 19 -0.28 -7.41 6.94
CA ASN A 19 0.84 -6.60 6.47
C ASN A 19 0.91 -6.51 4.93
N LEU A 20 0.55 -7.59 4.21
CA LEU A 20 0.56 -7.61 2.76
C LEU A 20 -0.57 -6.74 2.18
N ILE A 21 -1.74 -6.76 2.83
CA ILE A 21 -2.88 -5.92 2.45
C ILE A 21 -2.53 -4.45 2.64
N ASP A 22 -2.02 -4.09 3.82
CA ASP A 22 -1.62 -2.72 4.15
C ASP A 22 -0.52 -2.20 3.21
N SER A 23 0.50 -3.03 2.96
CA SER A 23 1.59 -2.69 2.03
C SER A 23 1.06 -2.50 0.61
N THR A 24 0.08 -3.29 0.18
CA THR A 24 -0.52 -3.17 -1.15
C THR A 24 -1.25 -1.83 -1.31
N TRP A 25 -2.06 -1.43 -0.32
CA TRP A 25 -2.73 -0.13 -0.35
C TRP A 25 -1.74 1.03 -0.34
N ALA A 26 -0.69 0.93 0.48
CA ALA A 26 0.39 1.91 0.49
C ALA A 26 1.10 2.02 -0.87
N LEU A 27 1.35 0.90 -1.57
CA LEU A 27 1.97 0.89 -2.90
C LEU A 27 1.07 1.55 -3.96
N ILE A 28 -0.24 1.29 -3.95
CA ILE A 28 -1.19 1.93 -4.87
C ILE A 28 -1.21 3.45 -4.64
N ALA A 29 -1.22 3.89 -3.38
CA ALA A 29 -1.15 5.31 -3.05
C ALA A 29 0.19 5.93 -3.49
N HIS A 30 1.29 5.23 -3.25
CA HIS A 30 2.62 5.64 -3.69
C HIS A 30 2.67 5.89 -5.19
N GLU A 31 2.14 4.98 -6.01
CA GLU A 31 2.12 5.11 -7.46
C GLU A 31 1.38 6.37 -7.92
N LYS A 32 0.19 6.63 -7.33
CA LYS A 32 -0.59 7.84 -7.62
C LYS A 32 0.16 9.12 -7.25
N ILE A 33 0.75 9.16 -6.06
CA ILE A 33 1.45 10.34 -5.55
C ILE A 33 2.76 10.59 -6.30
N ALA A 34 3.55 9.55 -6.55
CA ALA A 34 4.83 9.67 -7.26
C ALA A 34 4.64 10.11 -8.72
N ASN A 35 3.53 9.73 -9.36
CA ASN A 35 3.20 10.21 -10.70
C ASN A 35 2.86 11.72 -10.74
N GLN A 36 2.36 12.27 -9.64
CA GLN A 36 2.07 13.70 -9.52
C GLN A 36 3.31 14.50 -9.10
N ASP A 37 4.09 13.95 -8.16
CA ASP A 37 5.26 14.59 -7.57
C ASP A 37 6.28 13.54 -7.09
N PRO A 38 7.37 13.32 -7.83
CA PRO A 38 8.40 12.35 -7.46
C PRO A 38 9.06 12.62 -6.11
N ASP A 39 9.11 13.88 -5.66
CA ASP A 39 9.69 14.22 -4.35
C ASP A 39 8.80 13.75 -3.19
N LYS A 40 7.54 13.39 -3.46
CA LYS A 40 6.63 12.75 -2.50
C LYS A 40 6.56 11.23 -2.63
N ALA A 41 7.42 10.61 -3.44
CA ALA A 41 7.50 9.16 -3.56
C ALA A 41 7.84 8.48 -2.22
N PHE A 42 7.44 7.21 -2.06
CA PHE A 42 7.58 6.45 -0.80
C PHE A 42 9.02 6.41 -0.26
N PHE A 43 10.01 6.35 -1.15
CA PHE A 43 11.43 6.34 -0.79
C PHE A 43 12.17 7.63 -1.19
N SER A 44 11.44 8.72 -1.43
CA SER A 44 12.09 10.01 -1.68
C SER A 44 12.85 10.48 -0.43
N THR A 45 13.88 11.29 -0.64
CA THR A 45 14.64 11.89 0.48
C THR A 45 13.72 12.62 1.45
N GLN A 46 12.69 13.31 0.94
CA GLN A 46 11.70 14.03 1.76
C GLN A 46 10.90 13.06 2.64
N MET A 47 10.37 11.97 2.07
CA MET A 47 9.58 10.99 2.81
C MET A 47 10.42 10.18 3.79
N LEU A 48 11.66 9.83 3.44
CA LEU A 48 12.61 9.16 4.33
C LEU A 48 12.95 10.02 5.55
N GLN A 49 13.07 11.34 5.39
CA GLN A 49 13.30 12.25 6.52
C GLN A 49 12.04 12.44 7.38
N ARG A 50 10.88 12.57 6.75
CA ARG A 50 9.61 12.82 7.45
C ARG A 50 9.09 11.60 8.21
N TYR A 51 9.22 10.42 7.61
CA TYR A 51 8.77 9.14 8.14
C TYR A 51 9.92 8.13 8.01
N PRO A 52 10.87 8.11 8.96
CA PRO A 52 12.06 7.26 8.83
C PRO A 52 11.73 5.76 8.84
N LYS A 53 10.74 5.36 9.65
CA LYS A 53 10.28 3.98 9.74
C LYS A 53 9.41 3.62 8.55
N VAL A 54 9.54 2.38 8.08
CA VAL A 54 8.77 1.88 6.93
C VAL A 54 7.29 1.79 7.28
N GLU A 55 6.99 1.38 8.51
CA GLU A 55 5.64 1.18 9.03
C GLU A 55 4.87 2.51 9.03
N ASP A 56 5.49 3.59 9.50
CA ASP A 56 4.89 4.94 9.49
C ASP A 56 4.59 5.42 8.06
N ARG A 57 5.43 5.04 7.09
CA ARG A 57 5.17 5.34 5.67
C ARG A 57 4.00 4.51 5.14
N ILE A 58 3.96 3.21 5.44
CA ILE A 58 2.84 2.34 5.03
C ILE A 58 1.53 2.93 5.55
N ASP A 59 1.47 3.31 6.82
CA ASP A 59 0.28 3.90 7.44
C ASP A 59 -0.11 5.24 6.82
N TYR A 60 0.87 6.11 6.55
CA TYR A 60 0.62 7.37 5.87
C TYR A 60 0.05 7.14 4.47
N PHE A 61 0.71 6.35 3.63
CA PHE A 61 0.30 6.14 2.24
C PHE A 61 -1.04 5.41 2.13
N LYS A 62 -1.29 4.37 2.95
CA LYS A 62 -2.57 3.65 2.93
C LYS A 62 -3.75 4.55 3.32
N SER A 63 -3.52 5.58 4.15
CA SER A 63 -4.56 6.55 4.54
C SER A 63 -4.96 7.55 3.45
N LEU A 64 -4.22 7.61 2.34
CA LEU A 64 -4.49 8.53 1.22
C LEU A 64 -5.48 7.97 0.20
N ILE A 65 -5.94 6.73 0.39
CA ILE A 65 -6.93 6.02 -0.44
C ILE A 65 -8.08 5.58 0.45
#